data_AF-A0A2S3U8G0-F1
#
_entry.id   AF-A0A2S3U8G0-F1
#
_cell.length_a   1.000
_cell.length_b   1.000
_cell.length_c   1.000
_cell.angle_alpha   90.00
_cell.angle_beta   90.00
_cell.angle_gamma   90.00
#
_symmetry.space_group_name_H-M   'P 1'
#
loop_
_entity.id
_entity.type
_entity.pdbx_description
1 polymer ?
#
loop_
_entity_poly.entity_id
_entity_poly.type
_entity_poly.pdbx_seq_one_letter_code
_entity_poly.pdbx_strand_id
1 'polypeptide(L)'
;MRPAESIRLTPMSSQNWQYIDQLVYWGGSAGEGLIVPPTADVIDAAHKNGVPVLRTVFFPQVVSGSKLKWLNDFLKQDKDGHFPMADNW
;
A
#
# COMPACT_ATOMS: atom_id res chain seq x y z
N MET A 1 -34.50 19.74 3.68
CA MET A 1 -33.19 19.36 3.10
C MET A 1 -32.36 18.79 4.25
N ARG A 2 -32.03 17.49 4.26
CA ARG A 2 -31.26 16.88 5.36
C ARG A 2 -29.76 17.10 5.12
N PRO A 3 -28.95 17.46 6.12
CA PRO A 3 -27.51 17.66 5.93
C PRO A 3 -26.84 16.31 5.59
N ALA A 4 -25.83 16.34 4.71
CA ALA A 4 -25.01 15.18 4.42
C ALA A 4 -24.11 14.88 5.63
N GLU A 5 -24.35 13.76 6.31
CA GLU A 5 -23.44 13.26 7.33
C GLU A 5 -22.13 12.83 6.66
N SER A 6 -21.00 13.38 7.13
CA SER A 6 -19.69 12.92 6.70
C SER A 6 -19.54 11.46 7.12
N ILE A 7 -19.42 10.55 6.16
CA ILE A 7 -19.11 9.14 6.42
C ILE A 7 -17.73 9.11 7.08
N ARG A 8 -17.69 9.01 8.41
CA ARG A 8 -16.47 8.66 9.13
C ARG A 8 -16.34 7.15 9.05
N LEU A 9 -15.43 6.68 8.20
CA LEU A 9 -14.99 5.29 8.26
C LEU A 9 -14.37 5.08 9.66
N THR A 10 -14.93 4.16 10.43
CA THR A 10 -14.28 3.71 11.66
C THR A 10 -12.92 3.11 11.29
N PRO A 11 -11.80 3.61 11.85
CA PRO A 11 -10.49 3.04 11.58
C PRO A 11 -10.46 1.59 12.06
N MET A 12 -9.72 0.76 11.33
CA MET A 12 -9.59 -0.66 11.63
C MET A 12 -8.91 -0.83 13.01
N SER A 13 -9.66 -1.19 14.05
CA SER A 13 -9.07 -1.55 15.35
C SER A 13 -8.84 -3.06 15.39
N SER A 14 -7.69 -3.55 14.92
CA SER A 14 -7.33 -4.95 15.13
C SER A 14 -6.88 -5.12 16.57
N GLN A 15 -7.71 -5.66 17.45
CA GLN A 15 -7.35 -5.95 18.84
C GLN A 15 -6.48 -7.22 19.01
N ASN A 16 -6.08 -7.84 17.88
CA ASN A 16 -5.46 -9.16 17.82
C ASN A 16 -3.96 -9.12 17.42
N TRP A 17 -3.28 -8.00 17.68
CA TRP A 17 -1.87 -7.80 17.29
C TRP A 17 -0.92 -8.88 17.81
N GLN A 18 -1.22 -9.47 18.97
CA GLN A 18 -0.44 -10.56 19.59
C GLN A 18 -0.37 -11.84 18.74
N TYR A 19 -1.19 -11.95 17.70
CA TYR A 19 -1.21 -13.09 16.77
C TYR A 19 -0.69 -12.72 15.37
N ILE A 20 -0.11 -11.52 15.20
CA ILE A 20 0.32 -10.99 13.91
C ILE A 20 1.82 -10.77 13.94
N ASP A 21 2.57 -11.50 13.13
CA ASP A 21 4.02 -11.30 12.99
C ASP A 21 4.35 -10.07 12.16
N GLN A 22 3.58 -9.82 11.09
CA GLN A 22 3.74 -8.68 10.19
C GLN A 22 2.38 -8.27 9.61
N LEU A 23 2.17 -6.97 9.43
CA LEU A 23 0.98 -6.43 8.77
C LEU A 23 1.31 -6.01 7.34
N VAL A 24 0.60 -6.57 6.36
CA VAL A 24 0.62 -6.04 4.98
C VAL A 24 -0.51 -5.04 4.82
N TYR A 25 -0.16 -3.77 4.60
CA TYR A 25 -1.13 -2.72 4.28
C TYR A 25 -1.63 -2.92 2.86
N TRP A 26 -2.79 -3.57 2.75
CA TRP A 26 -3.39 -3.85 1.47
C TRP A 26 -3.98 -2.59 0.85
N GLY A 27 -3.48 -2.23 -0.32
CA GLY A 27 -3.95 -1.10 -1.09
C GLY A 27 -3.42 -1.17 -2.51
N GLY A 28 -4.03 -0.36 -3.38
CA GLY A 28 -3.61 -0.20 -4.76
C GLY A 28 -4.63 -0.75 -5.74
N SER A 29 -4.79 -0.03 -6.84
CA SER A 29 -5.70 -0.38 -7.92
C SER A 29 -5.20 0.24 -9.22
N ALA A 30 -5.68 -0.25 -10.36
CA ALA A 30 -5.33 0.31 -11.65
C ALA A 30 -5.75 1.79 -11.80
N GLY A 31 -6.72 2.26 -10.99
CA GLY A 31 -7.27 3.62 -11.03
C GLY A 31 -6.72 4.58 -9.98
N GLU A 32 -6.21 4.08 -8.85
CA GLU A 32 -5.80 4.91 -7.70
C GLU A 32 -4.28 4.94 -7.48
N GLY A 33 -3.57 3.95 -8.05
CA GLY A 33 -2.12 3.85 -7.94
C GLY A 33 -1.67 2.44 -7.58
N LEU A 34 -0.47 2.08 -8.06
CA LEU A 34 0.11 0.75 -7.87
C LEU A 34 0.86 0.62 -6.55
N ILE A 35 1.18 1.75 -5.92
CA ILE A 35 2.06 1.83 -4.76
C ILE A 35 1.28 2.57 -3.68
N VAL A 36 0.96 1.88 -2.60
CA VAL A 36 0.17 2.46 -1.53
C VAL A 36 0.93 2.32 -0.21
N PRO A 37 1.52 3.41 0.31
CA PRO A 37 2.11 3.40 1.64
C PRO A 37 1.00 3.29 2.69
N PRO A 38 1.28 2.65 3.84
CA PRO A 38 0.36 2.66 4.97
C PRO A 38 0.13 4.09 5.46
N THR A 39 -1.09 4.36 5.93
CA THR A 39 -1.43 5.63 6.57
C THR A 39 -0.80 5.73 7.96
N ALA A 40 -0.50 6.95 8.41
CA ALA A 40 0.22 7.20 9.66
C ALA A 40 -0.46 6.59 10.90
N ASP A 41 -1.79 6.58 10.94
CA ASP A 41 -2.58 5.97 12.01
C ASP A 41 -2.39 4.45 12.11
N VAL A 42 -2.28 3.76 10.97
CA VAL A 42 -2.02 2.31 10.93
C VAL A 42 -0.58 1.99 11.29
N ILE A 43 0.38 2.80 10.82
CA ILE A 43 1.78 2.69 11.22
C ILE A 43 1.89 2.82 12.75
N ASP A 44 1.30 3.87 13.32
CA ASP A 44 1.33 4.12 14.75
C ASP A 44 0.68 2.98 15.55
N ALA A 45 -0.48 2.49 15.11
CA ALA A 45 -1.17 1.40 15.77
C ALA A 45 -0.35 0.10 15.77
N ALA A 46 0.23 -0.27 14.63
CA ALA A 46 1.02 -1.49 14.50
C ALA A 46 2.35 -1.40 15.28
N HIS A 47 3.08 -0.28 15.15
CA HIS A 47 4.36 -0.09 15.85
C HIS A 47 4.19 -0.04 17.37
N LYS A 48 3.10 0.55 17.89
CA LYS A 48 2.78 0.49 19.33
C LYS A 48 2.59 -0.93 19.85
N ASN A 49 2.23 -1.87 18.97
CA ASN A 49 2.04 -3.27 19.31
C ASN A 49 3.22 -4.16 18.86
N GLY A 50 4.34 -3.57 18.45
CA GLY A 50 5.55 -4.30 18.04
C GLY A 50 5.44 -4.99 16.68
N VAL A 51 4.42 -4.65 15.87
CA VAL A 51 4.16 -5.28 14.58
C VAL A 51 4.73 -4.41 13.46
N PRO A 52 5.67 -4.93 12.63
CA PRO A 52 6.14 -4.23 11.45
C PRO A 52 5.05 -4.14 10.38
N VAL A 53 4.99 -3.00 9.69
CA VAL A 53 4.02 -2.76 8.60
C VAL A 53 4.72 -2.67 7.25
N LEU A 54 4.23 -3.44 6.30
CA LEU A 54 4.69 -3.45 4.91
C LEU A 54 3.68 -2.71 4.04
N ARG A 55 4.17 -1.89 3.11
CA ARG A 55 3.35 -1.34 2.03
C ARG A 55 3.14 -2.36 0.92
N THR A 56 2.12 -2.13 0.08
CA THR A 56 1.88 -2.96 -1.10
C THR A 56 2.38 -2.28 -2.36
N VAL A 57 3.13 -3.04 -3.19
CA VAL A 57 3.40 -2.74 -4.60
C VAL A 57 2.56 -3.71 -5.43
N PHE A 58 1.47 -3.22 -5.99
CA PHE A 58 0.46 -4.02 -6.64
C PHE A 58 0.45 -3.78 -8.15
N PHE A 59 0.77 -4.82 -8.92
CA PHE A 59 0.52 -4.84 -10.35
C PHE A 59 -0.79 -5.61 -10.60
N PRO A 60 -1.88 -4.93 -10.98
CA PRO A 60 -3.16 -5.59 -11.18
C PRO A 60 -3.06 -6.62 -12.31
N GLN A 61 -4.04 -7.53 -12.36
CA GLN A 61 -4.25 -8.40 -13.51
C GLN A 61 -4.71 -7.59 -14.74
N VAL A 62 -4.38 -8.08 -15.94
CA VAL A 62 -4.75 -7.41 -17.21
C VAL A 62 -6.25 -7.18 -17.32
N VAL A 63 -7.06 -8.16 -16.88
CA VAL A 63 -8.53 -8.07 -16.87
C VAL A 63 -9.08 -6.97 -15.95
N SER A 64 -8.26 -6.44 -15.04
CA SER A 64 -8.61 -5.33 -14.13
C SER A 64 -7.89 -4.02 -14.48
N GLY A 65 -7.46 -3.86 -15.75
CA GLY A 65 -6.93 -2.61 -16.28
C GLY A 65 -5.42 -2.42 -16.15
N SER A 66 -4.67 -3.49 -15.88
CA SER A 66 -3.21 -3.43 -15.80
C SER A 66 -2.54 -3.12 -17.12
N LYS A 67 -1.43 -2.37 -17.06
CA LYS A 67 -0.61 -2.03 -18.23
C LYS A 67 0.79 -2.61 -18.04
N LEU A 68 1.24 -3.43 -18.98
CA LEU A 68 2.59 -4.01 -18.96
C LEU A 68 3.68 -2.93 -18.92
N LYS A 69 3.40 -1.75 -19.48
CA LYS A 69 4.28 -0.57 -19.39
C LYS A 69 4.68 -0.25 -17.95
N TRP A 70 3.76 -0.39 -16.98
CA TRP A 70 4.06 -0.11 -15.58
C TRP A 70 5.11 -1.05 -15.00
N LEU A 71 5.04 -2.34 -15.35
CA LEU A 71 6.05 -3.31 -14.95
C LEU A 71 7.40 -3.00 -15.63
N ASN A 72 7.39 -2.65 -16.91
CA ASN A 72 8.62 -2.30 -17.64
C ASN A 72 9.28 -1.02 -17.10
N ASP A 73 8.48 0.00 -16.77
CA ASP A 73 8.98 1.23 -16.16
C ASP A 73 9.59 0.96 -14.78
N PHE A 74 8.93 0.09 -13.99
CA PHE A 74 9.40 -0.29 -12.64
C PHE A 74 10.73 -1.04 -12.67
N LEU A 75 10.91 -1.92 -13.66
CA LEU A 75 12.11 -2.73 -13.82
C LEU A 75 13.21 -2.03 -14.63
N LYS A 76 13.04 -0.74 -14.96
CA LYS A 76 14.04 0.00 -15.72
C LYS A 76 15.32 0.15 -14.89
N GLN A 77 16.44 -0.26 -15.49
CA GLN A 77 17.76 -0.09 -14.90
C GLN A 77 18.43 1.21 -15.36
N ASP A 78 19.33 1.73 -14.54
CA ASP A 78 20.27 2.77 -14.96
C ASP A 78 21.48 2.18 -15.70
N LYS A 79 22.43 3.05 -16.09
CA LYS A 79 23.64 2.67 -16.82
C LYS A 79 24.58 1.76 -16.03
N ASP A 80 24.46 1.75 -14.70
CA ASP A 80 25.32 1.00 -13.79
C ASP A 80 24.64 -0.32 -13.35
N GLY A 81 23.41 -0.58 -13.82
CA GLY A 81 22.65 -1.80 -13.57
C GLY A 81 21.77 -1.74 -12.32
N HIS A 82 21.69 -0.59 -11.64
CA HIS A 82 20.80 -0.40 -10.49
C HIS A 82 19.36 -0.21 -10.96
N PHE A 83 18.41 -0.47 -10.07
CA PHE A 83 17.00 -0.20 -10.30
C PHE A 83 16.62 1.09 -9.56
N PRO A 84 16.60 2.27 -10.23
CA PRO A 84 16.37 3.54 -9.54
C PRO A 84 15.01 3.60 -8.87
N MET A 85 14.05 2.81 -9.36
CA MET A 85 12.79 2.67 -8.66
C MET A 85 13.09 2.14 -7.26
N ALA A 86 13.78 1.00 -7.09
CA ALA A 86 14.07 0.30 -5.82
C ALA A 86 14.80 1.13 -4.75
N ASP A 87 15.44 2.23 -5.11
CA ASP A 87 16.07 3.16 -4.17
C ASP A 87 15.12 4.23 -3.60
N ASN A 88 13.96 4.45 -4.23
CA ASN A 88 13.00 5.50 -3.86
C ASN A 88 11.87 5.00 -2.92
N TRP A 89 12.24 4.17 -1.94
CA TRP A 89 11.31 3.34 -1.18
C TRP A 89 11.52 3.38 0.32
#